data_AF-A0A7S2IMN7-F1
#
_entry.id   AF-A0A7S2IMN7-F1
#
_cell.length_a   1.000
_cell.length_b   1.000
_cell.length_c   1.000
_cell.angle_alpha   90.00
_cell.angle_beta   90.00
_cell.angle_gamma   90.00
#
_symmetry.space_group_name_H-M   'P 1'
#
loop_
_entity.id
_entity.type
_entity.pdbx_description
1 polymer ?
#
loop_
_entity_poly.entity_id
_entity_poly.type
_entity_poly.pdbx_seq_one_letter_code
_entity_poly.pdbx_strand_id
1 'polypeptide(L)'
;EDEKDYKTVVHTFEPSKLAAILKTKFSADGKCRQGEAGLREDQARAFFDVYGPNVITPPEKQNKCIKLMRMMFCGIFNILLWMCVLAMVALLVFFQDSSKEGENDYVTPILLTVIIVATALLQWYTELLAEDAMEAM
;
A
#
# COMPACT_ATOMS: atom_id res chain seq x y z
N GLU A 1 -13.05 -13.33 4.21
CA GLU A 1 -12.05 -13.98 5.07
C GLU A 1 -11.23 -14.87 4.16
N ASP A 2 -10.01 -14.44 3.82
CA ASP A 2 -9.08 -15.26 3.04
C ASP A 2 -8.60 -16.40 3.94
N GLU A 3 -9.14 -17.59 3.69
CA GLU A 3 -8.70 -18.81 4.35
C GLU A 3 -7.23 -19.04 4.01
N LYS A 4 -6.33 -18.77 4.96
CA LYS A 4 -4.88 -18.98 4.77
C LYS A 4 -4.66 -20.46 4.48
N ASP A 5 -4.33 -20.77 3.22
CA ASP A 5 -4.10 -22.14 2.77
C ASP A 5 -2.72 -22.62 3.26
N TYR A 6 -2.66 -23.20 4.47
CA TYR A 6 -1.44 -23.78 5.04
C TYR A 6 -1.03 -25.12 4.38
N LYS A 7 -1.46 -25.41 3.14
CA LYS A 7 -1.17 -26.65 2.40
C LYS A 7 0.27 -26.81 1.92
N THR A 8 1.23 -26.06 2.42
CA THR A 8 2.65 -26.26 2.09
C THR A 8 3.27 -27.39 2.94
N VAL A 9 2.72 -28.60 2.85
CA VAL A 9 3.23 -29.83 3.49
C VAL A 9 4.34 -30.51 2.68
N VAL A 10 4.99 -29.76 1.80
CA VAL A 10 6.00 -30.28 0.86
C VAL A 10 7.19 -30.92 1.58
N HIS A 11 7.49 -30.45 2.79
CA HIS A 11 8.58 -30.94 3.63
C HIS A 11 8.27 -32.26 4.36
N THR A 12 7.01 -32.71 4.41
CA THR A 12 6.61 -33.96 5.08
C THR A 12 6.50 -35.14 4.11
N PHE A 13 6.66 -34.92 2.81
CA PHE A 13 6.55 -35.98 1.81
C PHE A 13 7.86 -36.73 1.59
N GLU A 14 7.74 -38.01 1.26
CA GLU A 14 8.87 -38.83 0.83
C GLU A 14 9.43 -38.31 -0.52
N PRO A 15 10.76 -38.36 -0.76
CA PRO A 15 11.39 -37.88 -1.99
C PRO A 15 10.80 -38.48 -3.28
N SER A 16 10.33 -39.72 -3.24
CA SER A 16 9.68 -40.40 -4.37
C SER A 16 8.36 -39.72 -4.78
N LYS A 17 7.50 -39.43 -3.78
CA LYS A 17 6.24 -38.71 -3.98
C LYS A 17 6.48 -37.26 -4.38
N LEU A 18 7.50 -36.62 -3.81
CA LEU A 18 7.89 -35.24 -4.15
C LEU A 18 8.38 -35.12 -5.59
N ALA A 19 9.17 -36.08 -6.08
CA ALA A 19 9.66 -36.13 -7.47
C ALA A 19 8.50 -36.16 -8.46
N ALA A 20 7.47 -36.95 -8.15
CA ALA A 20 6.27 -37.05 -8.97
C ALA A 20 5.45 -35.75 -8.98
N ILE A 21 5.26 -35.11 -7.81
CA ILE A 21 4.50 -33.87 -7.68
C ILE A 21 5.19 -32.71 -8.41
N LEU A 22 6.49 -32.52 -8.15
CA LEU A 22 7.29 -31.43 -8.73
C LEU A 22 7.82 -31.74 -10.15
N LYS A 23 7.51 -32.94 -10.67
CA LYS A 23 7.97 -33.44 -11.98
C LYS A 23 9.47 -33.26 -12.18
N THR A 24 10.25 -33.59 -11.16
CA THR A 24 11.71 -33.39 -11.10
C THR A 24 12.41 -34.67 -10.69
N LYS A 25 13.67 -34.82 -11.08
CA LYS A 25 14.47 -36.01 -10.77
C LYS A 25 15.35 -35.75 -9.55
N PHE A 26 15.18 -36.58 -8.51
CA PHE A 26 16.06 -36.61 -7.34
C PHE A 26 17.03 -37.81 -7.43
N SER A 27 18.23 -37.65 -6.84
CA SER A 27 19.19 -38.75 -6.69
C SER A 27 18.81 -39.64 -5.50
N ALA A 28 19.06 -40.95 -5.61
CA ALA A 28 18.73 -41.94 -4.58
C ALA A 28 19.43 -41.67 -3.23
N ASP A 29 20.63 -41.09 -3.25
CA ASP A 29 21.41 -40.77 -2.06
C ASP A 29 20.99 -39.44 -1.40
N GLY A 30 19.97 -38.75 -1.95
CA GLY A 30 19.54 -37.40 -1.53
C GLY A 30 20.58 -36.29 -1.80
N LYS A 31 21.78 -36.68 -2.23
CA LYS A 31 22.90 -35.80 -2.57
C LYS A 31 23.08 -35.88 -4.09
N CYS A 32 22.73 -34.80 -4.79
CA CYS A 32 22.87 -34.67 -6.24
C CYS A 32 24.35 -34.51 -6.67
N ARG A 33 25.21 -35.47 -6.30
CA ARG A 33 26.66 -35.43 -6.55
C ARG A 33 27.08 -36.15 -7.83
N GLN A 34 26.24 -37.05 -8.35
CA GLN A 34 26.53 -37.84 -9.54
C GLN A 34 25.28 -37.97 -10.42
N GLY A 35 25.42 -37.63 -11.71
CA GLY A 35 24.38 -37.75 -12.73
C GLY A 35 23.46 -36.53 -12.89
N GLU A 36 22.57 -36.60 -13.88
CA GLU A 36 21.56 -35.58 -14.15
C GLU A 36 20.50 -35.56 -13.04
N ALA A 37 20.35 -34.41 -12.37
CA ALA A 37 19.39 -34.17 -11.30
C ALA A 37 18.74 -32.79 -11.47
N GLY A 38 17.48 -32.66 -11.02
CA GLY A 38 16.70 -31.44 -11.18
C GLY A 38 15.80 -31.44 -12.41
N LEU A 39 15.46 -30.24 -12.88
CA LEU A 39 14.58 -30.01 -14.02
C LEU A 39 15.38 -29.85 -15.31
N ARG A 40 14.81 -30.28 -16.44
CA ARG A 40 15.40 -29.99 -17.77
C ARG A 40 15.20 -28.52 -18.12
N GLU A 41 16.11 -27.94 -18.89
CA GLU A 41 16.00 -26.55 -19.33
C GLU A 41 14.70 -26.27 -20.09
N ASP A 42 14.28 -27.17 -20.99
CA ASP A 42 13.03 -27.02 -21.74
C ASP A 42 11.80 -27.00 -20.83
N GLN A 43 11.82 -27.84 -19.78
CA GLN A 43 10.76 -27.91 -18.79
C GLN A 43 10.77 -26.69 -17.86
N ALA A 44 11.95 -26.17 -17.52
CA ALA A 44 12.11 -24.95 -16.76
C ALA A 44 11.56 -23.74 -17.51
N ARG A 45 11.80 -23.65 -18.83
CA ARG A 45 11.21 -22.62 -19.70
C ARG A 45 9.69 -22.72 -19.75
N ALA A 46 9.15 -23.93 -19.95
CA ALA A 46 7.70 -24.15 -19.94
C ALA A 46 7.06 -23.73 -18.60
N PHE A 47 7.73 -23.99 -17.47
CA PHE A 47 7.27 -23.53 -16.16
C PHE A 47 7.41 -22.02 -15.99
N PHE A 48 8.48 -21.42 -16.50
CA PHE A 48 8.66 -19.97 -16.47
C PHE A 48 7.57 -19.24 -17.26
N ASP A 49 7.19 -19.77 -18.43
CA ASP A 49 6.12 -19.17 -19.26
C ASP A 49 4.74 -19.30 -18.61
N VAL A 50 4.50 -20.36 -17.83
CA VAL A 50 3.21 -20.61 -17.16
C VAL A 50 3.09 -19.85 -15.83
N TYR A 51 4.13 -19.88 -15.00
CA TYR A 51 4.10 -19.33 -13.64
C TYR A 51 4.64 -17.91 -13.55
N GLY A 52 5.37 -17.46 -14.56
CA GLY A 52 6.02 -16.16 -14.58
C GLY A 52 7.30 -16.11 -13.74
N PRO A 53 7.91 -14.92 -13.63
CA PRO A 53 9.11 -14.72 -12.83
C PRO A 53 8.80 -14.92 -11.34
N ASN A 54 9.73 -15.53 -10.60
CA ASN A 54 9.65 -15.68 -9.15
C ASN A 54 9.98 -14.35 -8.46
N VAL A 55 9.08 -13.37 -8.61
CA VAL A 55 9.17 -12.02 -8.04
C VAL A 55 7.83 -11.67 -7.43
N ILE A 56 7.86 -11.12 -6.21
CA ILE A 56 6.66 -10.61 -5.55
C ILE A 56 6.17 -9.41 -6.37
N THR A 57 4.95 -9.51 -6.91
CA THR A 57 4.38 -8.40 -7.69
C THR A 57 3.91 -7.32 -6.71
N PRO A 58 4.44 -6.08 -6.79
CA PRO A 58 4.00 -5.01 -5.93
C PRO A 58 2.54 -4.65 -6.25
N PRO A 59 1.75 -4.18 -5.27
CA PRO A 59 0.38 -3.78 -5.48
C PRO A 59 0.27 -2.57 -6.44
N GLU A 60 -0.87 -2.44 -7.11
CA GLU A 60 -1.13 -1.31 -8.02
C GLU A 60 -1.07 0.03 -7.26
N LYS A 61 -0.16 0.91 -7.68
CA LYS A 61 0.02 2.23 -7.06
C LYS A 61 -0.96 3.24 -7.64
N GLN A 62 -1.68 3.94 -6.77
CA GLN A 62 -2.53 5.06 -7.18
C GLN A 62 -1.70 6.32 -7.47
N ASN A 63 -2.24 7.24 -8.26
CA ASN A 63 -1.63 8.53 -8.49
C ASN A 63 -1.45 9.27 -7.16
N LYS A 64 -0.22 9.69 -6.88
CA LYS A 64 0.15 10.41 -5.64
C LYS A 64 -0.84 11.55 -5.37
N CYS A 65 -1.11 12.45 -6.33
CA CYS A 65 -2.02 13.59 -6.09
C CYS A 65 -3.44 13.18 -5.64
N ILE A 66 -3.98 12.07 -6.16
CA ILE A 66 -5.32 11.58 -5.79
C ILE A 66 -5.33 11.08 -4.34
N LYS A 67 -4.24 10.42 -3.93
CA LYS A 67 -4.03 10.00 -2.54
C LYS A 67 -4.04 11.22 -1.59
N LEU A 68 -3.50 12.36 -2.02
CA LEU A 68 -3.31 13.57 -1.18
C LEU A 68 -4.66 14.22 -0.98
N MET A 69 -5.38 14.37 -2.08
CA MET A 69 -6.71 14.94 -2.10
C MET A 69 -7.65 14.09 -1.25
N ARG A 70 -7.53 12.76 -1.33
CA ARG A 70 -8.28 11.87 -0.45
C ARG A 70 -7.92 12.09 1.01
N MET A 71 -6.66 12.20 1.39
CA MET A 71 -6.28 12.46 2.79
C MET A 71 -6.72 13.84 3.28
N MET A 72 -6.67 14.87 2.43
CA MET A 72 -7.01 16.25 2.77
C MET A 72 -8.52 16.48 2.94
N PHE A 73 -9.36 15.78 2.17
CA PHE A 73 -10.81 15.98 2.16
C PHE A 73 -11.62 14.81 2.71
N CYS A 74 -11.04 13.61 2.76
CA CYS A 74 -11.71 12.40 3.23
C CYS A 74 -11.30 12.11 4.67
N GLY A 75 -12.31 11.85 5.51
CA GLY A 75 -12.15 11.66 6.94
C GLY A 75 -13.16 12.52 7.68
N ILE A 76 -13.86 11.94 8.65
CA ILE A 76 -14.92 12.63 9.39
C ILE A 76 -14.37 13.94 9.98
N PHE A 77 -13.19 13.89 10.61
CA PHE A 77 -12.54 15.05 11.19
C PHE A 77 -12.19 16.15 10.16
N ASN A 78 -11.57 15.80 9.03
CA ASN A 78 -11.23 16.79 8.00
C ASN A 78 -12.47 17.44 7.38
N ILE A 79 -13.54 16.67 7.17
CA ILE A 79 -14.84 17.21 6.69
C ILE A 79 -15.39 18.21 7.71
N LEU A 80 -15.34 17.91 9.01
CA LEU A 80 -15.77 18.83 10.06
C LEU A 80 -14.93 20.13 10.06
N LEU A 81 -13.62 20.03 9.90
CA LEU A 81 -12.74 21.20 9.84
C LEU A 81 -13.02 22.08 8.61
N TRP A 82 -13.21 21.48 7.44
CA TRP A 82 -13.58 22.24 6.23
C TRP A 82 -14.95 22.92 6.35
N MET A 83 -15.93 22.26 6.98
CA MET A 83 -17.22 22.89 7.30
C MET A 83 -17.07 24.07 8.27
N CYS A 84 -16.12 23.98 9.22
CA CYS A 84 -15.80 25.07 10.13
C CYS A 84 -15.19 26.27 9.38
N VAL A 85 -14.25 26.05 8.46
CA VAL A 85 -13.71 27.10 7.58
C VAL A 85 -14.83 27.76 6.78
N LEU A 86 -15.72 26.97 6.16
CA LEU A 86 -16.84 27.49 5.38
C LEU A 86 -17.80 28.35 6.24
N ALA A 87 -18.10 27.91 7.47
CA ALA A 87 -18.95 28.65 8.39
C ALA A 87 -18.30 30.00 8.82
N MET A 88 -17.00 30.02 9.09
CA MET A 88 -16.26 31.24 9.42
C MET A 88 -16.21 32.22 8.24
N VAL A 89 -15.96 31.73 7.04
CA VAL A 89 -15.95 32.55 5.82
C VAL A 89 -17.35 33.12 5.54
N ALA A 90 -18.40 32.32 5.71
CA ALA A 90 -19.77 32.79 5.58
C ALA A 90 -20.09 33.90 6.60
N LEU A 91 -19.68 33.75 7.86
CA LEU A 91 -19.89 34.77 8.89
C LEU A 91 -19.20 36.09 8.49
N LEU A 92 -17.95 36.03 8.04
CA LEU A 92 -17.23 37.22 7.56
C LEU A 92 -17.93 37.88 6.36
N VAL A 93 -18.45 37.12 5.40
CA VAL A 93 -19.11 37.72 4.23
C VAL A 93 -20.50 38.28 4.56
N PHE A 94 -21.28 37.60 5.41
CA PHE A 94 -22.68 37.96 5.67
C PHE A 94 -22.90 38.92 6.85
N PHE A 95 -22.02 38.92 7.86
CA PHE A 95 -22.21 39.68 9.10
C PHE A 95 -21.21 40.82 9.29
N GLN A 96 -20.25 41.01 8.39
CA GLN A 96 -19.27 42.10 8.43
C GLN A 96 -19.89 43.40 7.88
N ASP A 97 -20.94 43.91 8.55
CA ASP A 97 -21.55 45.19 8.24
C ASP A 97 -21.08 46.28 9.23
N SER A 98 -20.18 47.12 8.73
CA SER A 98 -19.92 48.55 9.02
C SER A 98 -19.74 49.08 10.46
N SER A 99 -19.72 48.26 11.51
CA SER A 99 -19.91 48.81 12.88
C SER A 99 -18.75 48.67 13.88
N LYS A 100 -17.65 47.96 13.58
CA LYS A 100 -16.58 47.75 14.56
C LYS A 100 -15.18 47.85 13.95
N GLU A 101 -14.40 48.79 14.46
CA GLU A 101 -12.95 48.95 14.30
C GLU A 101 -12.15 47.80 14.97
N GLY A 102 -12.69 46.57 14.93
CA GLY A 102 -12.02 45.37 15.40
C GLY A 102 -11.25 44.75 14.24
N GLU A 103 -9.95 44.60 14.43
CA GLU A 103 -9.01 43.92 13.53
C GLU A 103 -9.66 42.76 12.75
N ASN A 104 -9.55 42.80 11.42
CA ASN A 104 -10.25 41.84 10.56
C ASN A 104 -9.89 40.39 10.93
N ASP A 105 -10.90 39.60 11.31
CA ASP A 105 -10.75 38.24 11.84
C ASP A 105 -10.41 37.18 10.76
N TYR A 106 -9.75 37.59 9.66
CA TYR A 106 -9.28 36.70 8.59
C TYR A 106 -8.15 35.77 9.05
N VAL A 107 -7.46 36.11 10.13
CA VAL A 107 -6.36 35.32 10.68
C VAL A 107 -6.84 33.92 11.08
N THR A 108 -8.02 33.82 11.67
CA THR A 108 -8.61 32.57 12.17
C THR A 108 -8.88 31.54 11.06
N PRO A 109 -9.64 31.84 9.98
CA PRO A 109 -9.84 30.88 8.89
C PRO A 109 -8.54 30.55 8.15
N ILE A 110 -7.62 31.51 7.98
CA ILE A 110 -6.33 31.27 7.33
C ILE A 110 -5.51 30.26 8.15
N LEU A 111 -5.35 30.49 9.45
CA LEU A 111 -4.60 29.61 10.33
C LEU A 111 -5.18 28.19 10.31
N LEU A 112 -6.51 28.08 10.36
CA LEU A 112 -7.19 26.78 10.37
C LEU A 112 -6.97 26.02 9.05
N THR A 113 -7.00 26.69 7.90
CA THR A 113 -6.65 26.07 6.61
C THR A 113 -5.19 25.60 6.56
N VAL A 114 -4.25 26.40 7.09
CA VAL A 114 -2.83 26.02 7.15
C VAL A 114 -2.64 24.77 8.01
N ILE A 115 -3.33 24.69 9.15
CA ILE A 115 -3.28 23.52 10.02
C ILE A 115 -3.82 22.28 9.31
N ILE A 116 -4.95 22.37 8.59
CA ILE A 116 -5.51 21.24 7.81
C ILE A 116 -4.50 20.74 6.76
N VAL A 117 -3.83 21.66 6.07
CA VAL A 117 -2.83 21.27 5.05
C VAL A 117 -1.61 20.64 5.71
N ALA A 118 -1.11 21.20 6.81
CA ALA A 118 0.04 20.67 7.54
C ALA A 118 -0.22 19.26 8.10
N THR A 119 -1.40 19.02 8.67
CA THR A 119 -1.77 17.68 9.18
C THR A 119 -1.88 16.67 8.04
N ALA A 120 -2.49 17.04 6.91
CA ALA A 120 -2.57 16.17 5.73
C ALA A 120 -1.19 15.79 5.17
N LEU A 121 -0.23 16.73 5.15
CA LEU A 121 1.14 16.46 4.73
C LEU A 121 1.87 15.50 5.67
N LEU A 122 1.67 15.64 6.99
CA LEU A 122 2.25 14.73 7.97
C LEU A 122 1.68 13.31 7.82
N GLN A 123 0.36 13.17 7.67
CA GLN A 123 -0.26 11.86 7.45
C GLN A 123 0.24 11.22 6.15
N TRP A 124 0.33 12.00 5.07
CA TRP A 124 0.92 11.53 3.83
C TRP A 124 2.35 11.02 4.03
N TYR A 125 3.19 11.76 4.77
CA TYR A 125 4.56 11.36 5.03
C TYR A 125 4.63 10.01 5.78
N THR A 126 3.76 9.81 6.75
CA THR A 126 3.69 8.53 7.48
C THR A 126 3.26 7.38 6.59
N GLU A 127 2.36 7.61 5.62
CA GLU A 127 1.98 6.57 4.66
C GLU A 127 3.08 6.26 3.64
N LEU A 128 3.83 7.27 3.18
CA LEU A 128 5.00 7.01 2.32
C LEU A 128 6.04 6.14 3.02
N LEU A 129 6.29 6.39 4.31
CA LEU A 129 7.21 5.59 5.10
C LEU A 129 6.72 4.14 5.24
N ALA A 130 5.40 3.94 5.39
CA ALA A 130 4.80 2.61 5.45
C ALA A 130 4.87 1.88 4.09
N GLU A 131 4.71 2.60 2.98
CA GLU A 131 4.88 2.05 1.62
C GLU A 131 6.32 1.62 1.37
N ASP A 132 7.31 2.44 1.73
CA ASP A 132 8.73 2.10 1.56
C ASP A 132 9.12 0.86 2.38
N ALA A 133 8.61 0.74 3.60
CA ALA A 133 8.80 -0.45 4.42
C ALA A 133 8.17 -1.72 3.80
N MET A 134 7.05 -1.59 3.09
CA MET A 134 6.42 -2.71 2.38
C MET A 134 7.17 -3.07 1.09
N GLU A 135 7.73 -2.08 0.38
CA GLU A 135 8.55 -2.31 -0.81
C GLU A 135 9.91 -2.94 -0.50
N ALA A 136 10.41 -2.74 0.72
CA ALA A 136 11.65 -3.35 1.20
C ALA A 136 11.52 -4.83 1.62
N MET A 137 10.29 -5.36 1.69
CA MET A 137 10.00 -6.77 2.02
C MET A 137 9.72 -7.59 0.76
#